data_AF-A0A9Q4XTL7-F1
#
_entry.id   AF-A0A9Q4XTL7-F1
#
_cell.length_a   1.000
_cell.length_b   1.000
_cell.length_c   1.000
_cell.angle_alpha   90.00
_cell.angle_beta   90.00
_cell.angle_gamma   90.00
#
_symmetry.space_group_name_H-M   'P 1'
#
loop_
_entity.id
_entity.type
_entity.pdbx_description
1 polymer ?
#
loop_
_entity_poly.entity_id
_entity_poly.type
_entity_poly.pdbx_seq_one_letter_code
_entity_poly.pdbx_strand_id
1 'polypeptide(L)'
;MEKMSYSQKLSIINLCISLCSKYGIKTIKGHKELTSTDCPGTYYPLNEIKTSVLNKISTTTYTIKPGDTLFAISKKFNTTVSSLKLKNNLKSNIIYPNEILKI
;
A
#
# COMPACT_ATOMS: atom_id res chain seq x y z
N MET A 1 -18.73 -19.58 16.88
CA MET A 1 -18.47 -18.19 16.42
C MET A 1 -17.73 -18.26 15.11
N GLU A 2 -18.41 -17.92 14.02
CA GLU A 2 -17.87 -18.10 12.67
C GLU A 2 -16.78 -17.06 12.41
N LYS A 3 -15.55 -17.53 12.20
CA LYS A 3 -14.41 -16.70 11.82
C LYS A 3 -14.30 -16.75 10.31
N MET A 4 -14.15 -15.59 9.68
CA MET A 4 -13.87 -15.50 8.25
C MET A 4 -12.62 -16.33 7.91
N SER A 5 -12.70 -17.12 6.83
CA SER A 5 -11.56 -17.94 6.40
C SER A 5 -10.40 -17.07 5.88
N TYR A 6 -9.20 -17.63 5.90
CA TYR A 6 -8.02 -16.96 5.36
C TYR A 6 -8.21 -16.53 3.89
N SER A 7 -8.77 -17.40 3.07
CA SER A 7 -9.03 -17.12 1.65
C SER A 7 -10.03 -15.98 1.45
N GLN A 8 -11.11 -15.95 2.24
CA GLN A 8 -12.08 -14.84 2.20
C GLN A 8 -11.42 -13.51 2.60
N LYS A 9 -10.62 -13.52 3.67
CA LYS A 9 -9.87 -12.33 4.10
C LYS A 9 -8.92 -11.83 3.02
N LEU A 10 -8.17 -12.73 2.40
CA LEU A 10 -7.20 -12.38 1.36
C LEU A 10 -7.88 -11.81 0.12
N SER A 11 -9.00 -12.40 -0.30
CA SER A 11 -9.81 -11.89 -1.43
C SER A 11 -10.29 -10.46 -1.17
N ILE A 12 -10.77 -10.17 0.04
CA ILE A 12 -11.20 -8.82 0.40
C ILE A 12 -10.02 -7.84 0.40
N ILE A 13 -8.89 -8.21 1.00
CA ILE A 13 -7.68 -7.37 1.01
C ILE A 13 -7.26 -7.02 -0.43
N ASN A 14 -7.19 -8.01 -1.32
CA ASN A 14 -6.81 -7.81 -2.72
C ASN A 14 -7.80 -6.93 -3.47
N LEU A 15 -9.10 -7.14 -3.27
CA LEU A 15 -10.14 -6.29 -3.85
C LEU A 15 -9.99 -4.84 -3.37
N CYS A 16 -9.85 -4.63 -2.07
CA CYS A 16 -9.65 -3.29 -1.49
C CYS A 16 -8.40 -2.61 -2.04
N ILE A 17 -7.26 -3.30 -2.15
CA ILE A 17 -6.03 -2.77 -2.74
C ILE A 17 -6.26 -2.32 -4.19
N SER A 18 -6.93 -3.17 -4.99
CA SER A 18 -7.24 -2.89 -6.39
C SER A 18 -8.10 -1.63 -6.54
N LEU A 19 -9.17 -1.53 -5.75
CA LEU A 19 -10.06 -0.37 -5.73
C LEU A 19 -9.31 0.90 -5.27
N CYS A 20 -8.51 0.81 -4.20
CA CYS A 20 -7.73 1.94 -3.70
C CYS A 20 -6.73 2.44 -4.74
N SER A 21 -6.06 1.53 -5.44
CA SER A 21 -5.07 1.87 -6.47
C SER A 21 -5.73 2.46 -7.72
N LYS A 22 -6.86 1.90 -8.14
CA LYS A 22 -7.57 2.33 -9.35
C LYS A 22 -8.28 3.67 -9.20
N TYR A 23 -8.87 3.93 -8.03
CA TYR A 23 -9.72 5.10 -7.79
C TYR A 23 -9.11 6.11 -6.79
N GLY A 24 -7.89 5.90 -6.31
CA GLY A 24 -7.22 6.81 -5.38
C GLY A 24 -7.87 6.85 -3.99
N ILE A 25 -8.53 5.77 -3.55
CA ILE A 25 -9.20 5.70 -2.26
C ILE A 25 -8.16 5.63 -1.14
N LYS A 26 -8.22 6.56 -0.19
CA LYS A 26 -7.28 6.66 0.94
C LYS A 26 -7.84 6.13 2.25
N THR A 27 -9.15 5.91 2.31
CA THR A 27 -9.86 5.55 3.55
C THR A 27 -10.70 4.31 3.36
N ILE A 28 -10.55 3.36 4.27
CA ILE A 28 -11.39 2.15 4.34
C ILE A 28 -12.13 2.21 5.66
N LYS A 29 -13.45 2.14 5.60
CA LYS A 29 -14.33 2.21 6.75
C LYS A 29 -15.28 1.02 6.79
N GLY A 30 -15.56 0.53 7.98
CA GLY A 30 -16.65 -0.42 8.20
C GLY A 30 -18.01 0.29 8.12
N HIS A 31 -19.08 -0.47 7.94
CA HIS A 31 -20.45 0.08 7.94
C HIS A 31 -20.78 0.81 9.25
N LYS A 32 -20.34 0.28 10.41
CA LYS A 32 -20.46 0.95 11.73
C LYS A 32 -19.64 2.23 11.88
N GLU A 33 -18.60 2.44 11.07
CA GLU A 33 -17.81 3.68 11.06
C GLU A 33 -18.41 4.76 10.14
N LEU A 34 -19.43 4.41 9.34
CA LEU A 34 -20.08 5.31 8.38
C LEU A 34 -21.49 5.71 8.85
N THR A 35 -22.26 4.76 9.38
CA THR A 35 -23.63 4.98 9.84
C THR A 35 -23.91 4.18 11.11
N SER A 36 -24.93 4.59 11.87
CA SER A 36 -25.50 3.74 12.92
C SER A 36 -26.26 2.60 12.25
N THR A 37 -25.85 1.36 12.51
CA THR A 37 -26.45 0.16 11.90
C THR A 37 -26.47 -0.99 12.90
N ASP A 38 -27.58 -1.72 12.94
CA ASP A 38 -27.81 -2.90 13.79
C ASP A 38 -27.11 -4.17 13.25
N CYS A 39 -26.10 -4.02 12.40
CA CYS A 39 -25.40 -5.16 11.83
C CYS A 39 -24.70 -5.97 12.94
N PRO A 40 -24.98 -7.29 13.05
CA PRO A 40 -24.46 -8.13 14.12
C PRO A 40 -22.98 -8.50 13.90
N GLY A 41 -22.34 -8.02 12.83
CA GLY A 41 -20.96 -8.33 12.48
C GLY A 41 -19.96 -7.84 13.53
N THR A 42 -19.73 -8.65 14.56
CA THR A 42 -18.75 -8.40 15.63
C THR A 42 -17.41 -9.11 15.38
N TYR A 43 -17.38 -10.10 14.49
CA TYR A 43 -16.22 -10.98 14.25
C TYR A 43 -15.57 -10.82 12.88
N TYR A 44 -15.70 -9.62 12.31
CA TYR A 44 -15.02 -9.26 11.08
C TYR A 44 -13.69 -8.55 11.40
N PRO A 45 -12.54 -9.03 10.89
CA PRO A 45 -11.22 -8.46 11.19
C PRO A 45 -10.95 -7.16 10.41
N LEU A 46 -11.81 -6.15 10.60
CA LEU A 46 -11.74 -4.86 9.91
C LEU A 46 -10.37 -4.19 10.10
N ASN A 47 -9.86 -4.18 11.34
CA ASN A 47 -8.58 -3.57 11.66
C ASN A 47 -7.42 -4.24 10.92
N GLU A 48 -7.41 -5.58 10.85
CA GLU A 48 -6.36 -6.32 10.15
C GLU A 48 -6.42 -6.05 8.65
N ILE A 49 -7.62 -6.07 8.05
CA ILE A 49 -7.82 -5.78 6.62
C ILE A 49 -7.39 -4.35 6.33
N LYS A 50 -7.86 -3.37 7.11
CA LYS A 50 -7.51 -1.96 6.97
C LYS A 50 -6.00 -1.77 7.05
N THR A 51 -5.34 -2.36 8.03
CA THR A 51 -3.88 -2.28 8.19
C THR A 51 -3.15 -2.90 6.99
N SER A 52 -3.54 -4.10 6.55
CA SER A 52 -2.92 -4.76 5.40
C SER A 52 -3.09 -3.97 4.11
N VAL A 53 -4.28 -3.39 3.88
CA VAL A 53 -4.52 -2.58 2.67
C VAL A 53 -3.76 -1.26 2.78
N LEU A 54 -3.87 -0.54 3.89
CA LEU A 54 -3.19 0.74 4.11
C LEU A 54 -1.67 0.61 3.98
N ASN A 55 -1.06 -0.43 4.56
CA ASN A 55 0.37 -0.71 4.42
C ASN A 55 0.78 -1.01 2.97
N LYS A 56 -0.11 -1.62 2.19
CA LYS A 56 0.19 -1.92 0.78
C LYS A 56 0.05 -0.70 -0.11
N ILE A 57 -0.90 0.19 0.16
CA ILE A 57 -1.13 1.41 -0.64
C ILE A 57 -0.25 2.58 -0.17
N SER A 58 0.23 2.56 1.08
CA SER A 58 1.17 3.55 1.59
C SER A 58 2.46 3.44 0.81
N THR A 59 2.62 4.31 -0.18
CA THR A 59 3.85 4.45 -0.93
C THR A 59 4.75 5.35 -0.11
N THR A 60 5.76 4.77 0.53
CA THR A 60 6.84 5.56 1.12
C THR A 60 7.52 6.33 0.00
N THR A 61 7.73 7.62 0.19
CA THR A 61 8.43 8.46 -0.79
C THR A 61 9.75 8.93 -0.23
N TYR A 62 10.75 9.04 -1.10
CA TYR A 62 12.08 9.50 -0.75
C TYR A 62 12.50 10.62 -1.71
N THR A 63 12.90 11.76 -1.17
CA THR A 63 13.49 12.85 -1.95
C THR A 63 14.95 12.53 -2.22
N ILE A 64 15.30 12.43 -3.50
CA ILE A 64 16.66 12.09 -3.96
C ILE A 64 17.62 13.21 -3.56
N LYS A 65 18.75 12.86 -2.97
CA LYS A 65 19.80 13.81 -2.56
C LYS A 65 20.93 13.86 -3.59
N PRO A 66 21.71 14.96 -3.64
CA PRO A 66 22.92 15.00 -4.44
C PRO A 66 23.86 13.83 -4.11
N GLY A 67 24.30 13.09 -5.14
CA GLY A 67 25.16 11.92 -5.00
C GLY A 67 24.43 10.58 -4.77
N ASP A 68 23.10 10.58 -4.64
CA ASP A 68 22.34 9.34 -4.55
C ASP A 68 22.37 8.56 -5.87
N THR A 69 22.33 7.23 -5.75
CA THR A 69 22.14 6.31 -6.87
C THR A 69 20.98 5.37 -6.56
N LEU A 70 20.31 4.83 -7.60
CA LEU A 70 19.26 3.83 -7.40
C LEU A 70 19.75 2.62 -6.59
N PHE A 71 21.03 2.24 -6.72
CA PHE A 71 21.62 1.12 -5.99
C PHE A 71 21.75 1.43 -4.49
N ALA A 72 22.29 2.61 -4.14
CA ALA A 72 22.42 3.03 -2.74
C ALA A 72 21.03 3.17 -2.07
N ILE A 73 20.07 3.76 -2.80
CA ILE A 73 18.68 3.89 -2.32
C ILE A 73 18.04 2.50 -2.16
N SER A 74 18.18 1.59 -3.12
CA SER A 74 17.58 0.27 -3.02
C SER A 74 18.12 -0.52 -1.82
N LYS A 75 19.43 -0.41 -1.55
CA LYS A 75 20.04 -1.01 -0.35
C LYS A 75 19.50 -0.40 0.94
N LYS A 76 19.40 0.93 1.00
CA LYS A 76 18.88 1.66 2.17
C LYS A 76 17.46 1.25 2.54
N PHE A 77 16.61 1.02 1.54
CA PHE A 77 15.21 0.64 1.74
C PHE A 77 14.93 -0.86 1.57
N ASN A 78 15.99 -1.69 1.58
CA ASN A 78 15.90 -3.14 1.45
C ASN A 78 15.00 -3.61 0.29
N THR A 79 15.15 -2.96 -0.87
CA THR A 79 14.45 -3.26 -2.13
C THR A 79 15.46 -3.48 -3.26
N THR A 80 14.98 -3.62 -4.49
CA THR A 80 15.84 -3.78 -5.68
C THR A 80 15.73 -2.58 -6.61
N VAL A 81 16.79 -2.31 -7.37
CA VAL A 81 16.78 -1.28 -8.42
C VAL A 81 15.65 -1.54 -9.42
N SER A 82 15.42 -2.81 -9.79
CA SER A 82 14.33 -3.19 -10.69
C SER A 82 12.95 -2.81 -10.12
N SER A 83 12.69 -3.08 -8.85
CA SER A 83 11.44 -2.71 -8.18
C SER A 83 11.26 -1.19 -8.14
N LEU A 84 12.30 -0.43 -7.79
CA LEU A 84 12.26 1.03 -7.81
C LEU A 84 11.95 1.57 -9.21
N LYS A 85 12.57 1.02 -10.25
CA LYS A 85 12.32 1.42 -11.63
C LYS A 85 10.88 1.17 -12.04
N LEU A 86 10.36 -0.03 -11.78
CA LEU A 86 8.97 -0.39 -12.09
C LEU A 86 7.99 0.52 -11.35
N LYS A 87 8.22 0.80 -10.06
CA LYS A 87 7.34 1.63 -9.24
C LYS A 87 7.28 3.10 -9.69
N ASN A 88 8.36 3.58 -10.30
CA ASN A 88 8.53 4.97 -10.74
C ASN A 88 8.49 5.14 -12.26
N ASN A 89 8.17 4.09 -13.02
CA ASN A 89 8.18 4.09 -14.48
C ASN A 89 9.52 4.54 -15.10
N LEU A 90 10.65 4.25 -14.43
CA LEU A 90 11.98 4.64 -14.90
C LEU A 90 12.51 3.63 -15.93
N LYS A 91 12.92 4.13 -17.09
CA LYS A 91 13.55 3.31 -18.16
C LYS A 91 15.05 3.15 -17.94
N SER A 92 15.73 4.17 -17.43
CA SER A 92 17.17 4.19 -17.16
C SER A 92 17.46 4.19 -15.65
N ASN A 93 18.75 4.21 -15.29
CA ASN A 93 19.20 4.37 -13.91
C ASN A 93 19.49 5.83 -13.55
N ILE A 94 19.16 6.78 -14.44
CA ILE A 94 19.37 8.20 -14.24
C ILE A 94 18.26 8.73 -13.34
N ILE A 95 18.65 9.44 -12.29
CA ILE A 95 17.78 10.10 -11.32
C ILE A 95 18.36 11.48 -11.00
N TYR A 96 17.50 12.44 -10.64
CA TYR A 96 17.95 13.80 -10.36
C TYR A 96 17.72 14.18 -8.88
N PRO A 97 18.63 14.96 -8.28
CA PRO A 97 18.40 15.52 -6.95
C PRO A 97 17.07 16.29 -6.86
N ASN A 98 16.44 16.23 -5.69
CA ASN A 98 15.13 16.80 -5.36
C ASN A 98 13.92 16.15 -6.03
N GLU A 99 14.10 15.14 -6.88
CA GLU A 99 12.98 14.32 -7.37
C GLU A 99 12.43 13.42 -6.26
N ILE A 100 11.12 13.13 -6.34
CA ILE A 100 10.44 12.24 -5.42
C ILE A 100 10.42 10.83 -6.01
N LEU A 101 11.11 9.92 -5.34
CA LEU A 101 11.12 8.51 -5.66
C LEU A 101 10.14 7.74 -4.77
N LYS A 102 9.26 6.96 -5.39
CA LYS A 102 8.41 5.99 -4.70
C LYS A 102 9.25 4.78 -4.30
N ILE A 103 9.28 4.46 -3.01
CA ILE A 103 9.94 3.31 -2.39
C ILE A 103 8.92 2.21 -2.16
#